data_AF-A0A935C4T9-F1
#
_entry.id   AF-A0A935C4T9-F1
#
_cell.length_a   1.000
_cell.length_b   1.000
_cell.length_c   1.000
_cell.angle_alpha   90.00
_cell.angle_beta   90.00
_cell.angle_gamma   90.00
#
_symmetry.space_group_name_H-M   'P 1'
#
loop_
_entity.id
_entity.type
_entity.pdbx_description
1 polymer ?
#
loop_
_entity_poly.entity_id
_entity_poly.type
_entity_poly.pdbx_seq_one_letter_code
_entity_poly.pdbx_strand_id
1 'polypeptide(L)' 'MPKKVTPKQLFDRAIKELKESGDPLRAEHNRSYFKKDEVIHSYGQDAPTMRRLSAGFFQEVRGDWGSVRLLNSASG' A
#
# COMPACT_ATOMS: atom_id res chain seq x y z
N MET A 1 5.46 12.70 -23.06
CA MET A 1 5.09 12.88 -21.65
C MET A 1 5.25 11.54 -20.96
N PRO A 2 5.91 11.44 -19.79
CA PRO A 2 5.94 10.17 -19.04
C PRO A 2 4.49 9.75 -18.73
N LYS A 3 4.15 8.49 -18.97
CA LYS A 3 2.82 7.95 -18.66
C LYS A 3 2.61 8.04 -17.15
N LYS A 4 1.56 8.73 -16.71
CA LYS A 4 1.11 8.73 -15.31
C LYS A 4 0.93 7.29 -14.83
N VAL A 5 1.51 6.94 -13.68
CA VAL A 5 1.32 5.63 -13.06
C VAL A 5 -0.17 5.44 -12.78
N THR A 6 -0.77 4.37 -13.27
CA THR A 6 -2.17 4.05 -12.99
C THR A 6 -2.32 3.31 -11.66
N PRO A 7 -3.51 3.33 -11.02
CA PRO A 7 -3.74 2.55 -9.81
C PRO A 7 -3.39 1.07 -9.93
N LYS A 8 -3.72 0.46 -11.08
CA LYS A 8 -3.37 -0.93 -11.34
C LYS A 8 -1.86 -1.16 -11.39
N GLN A 9 -1.11 -0.29 -12.06
CA GLN A 9 0.35 -0.41 -12.13
C GLN A 9 1.01 -0.23 -10.76
N LEU A 10 0.51 0.71 -9.95
CA LEU A 10 1.01 0.89 -8.58
C LEU A 10 0.72 -0.35 -7.73
N PHE A 11 -0.49 -0.91 -7.82
CA PHE A 11 -0.87 -2.12 -7.11
C PHE A 11 -0.01 -3.33 -7.51
N ASP A 12 0.14 -3.59 -8.81
CA ASP A 12 0.92 -4.73 -9.30
C ASP A 12 2.39 -4.64 -8.82
N ARG A 13 2.98 -3.43 -8.82
CA ARG A 13 4.32 -3.19 -8.29
C ARG A 13 4.39 -3.34 -6.77
N ALA A 14 3.44 -2.80 -6.03
CA ALA A 14 3.40 -2.92 -4.57
C ALA A 14 3.33 -4.38 -4.12
N ILE A 15 2.50 -5.20 -4.78
CA ILE A 15 2.41 -6.64 -4.50
C ILE A 15 3.74 -7.34 -4.79
N LYS A 16 4.42 -6.97 -5.88
CA LYS A 16 5.74 -7.52 -6.20
C LYS A 16 6.76 -7.18 -5.11
N GLU A 17 6.87 -5.91 -4.72
CA GLU A 17 7.81 -5.48 -3.68
C GLU A 17 7.51 -6.11 -2.31
N LEU A 18 6.23 -6.29 -1.96
CA LEU A 18 5.83 -6.97 -0.73
C LEU A 18 6.22 -8.45 -0.75
N LYS A 19 6.09 -9.14 -1.89
CA LYS A 19 6.53 -10.54 -2.02
C LYS A 19 8.06 -10.68 -1.94
N GLU A 20 8.79 -9.75 -2.55
CA GLU A 20 10.27 -9.80 -2.60
C GLU A 20 10.92 -9.42 -1.26
N SER A 21 10.33 -8.50 -0.51
CA SER A 21 10.86 -8.02 0.79
C SER A 21 10.26 -8.73 2.01
N GLY A 22 9.36 -9.69 1.77
CA GLY A 22 8.57 -10.33 2.81
C GLY A 22 9.31 -11.40 3.60
N ASP A 23 8.95 -11.56 4.87
CA ASP A 23 9.40 -12.67 5.71
C ASP A 23 8.27 -13.71 5.85
N PRO A 24 8.44 -14.93 5.28
CA PRO A 24 7.40 -15.95 5.31
C PRO A 24 7.08 -16.42 6.74
N LEU A 25 8.05 -16.44 7.65
CA LEU A 25 7.83 -16.85 9.05
C LEU A 25 6.99 -15.81 9.78
N ARG A 26 7.28 -14.52 9.56
CA ARG A 26 6.46 -13.44 10.12
C ARG A 26 5.06 -13.43 9.49
N ALA A 27 4.95 -13.70 8.20
CA ALA A 27 3.65 -13.79 7.52
C ALA A 27 2.76 -14.89 8.12
N GLU A 28 3.34 -16.07 8.37
CA GLU A 28 2.66 -17.17 9.06
C GLU A 28 2.27 -16.79 10.49
N HIS A 29 3.20 -16.23 11.26
CA HIS A 29 2.95 -15.78 12.63
C HIS A 29 1.84 -14.71 12.68
N ASN A 30 1.80 -13.78 11.73
CA ASN A 30 0.78 -12.74 11.67
C ASN A 30 -0.63 -13.30 11.57
N ARG A 31 -0.81 -14.47 10.93
CA ARG A 31 -2.12 -15.13 10.81
C ARG A 31 -2.71 -15.53 12.16
N SER A 32 -1.86 -15.77 13.16
CA SER A 32 -2.31 -16.14 14.51
C SER A 32 -3.11 -15.03 15.22
N TYR A 33 -2.97 -13.77 14.80
CA TYR A 33 -3.71 -12.63 15.36
C TYR A 33 -5.12 -12.46 14.79
N PHE A 34 -5.47 -13.18 13.72
CA PHE A 34 -6.75 -13.05 13.03
C PHE A 34 -7.59 -14.32 13.18
N LYS A 35 -8.90 -14.22 12.93
CA LYS A 35 -9.77 -15.39 12.94
C LYS A 35 -9.42 -16.32 11.78
N LYS A 36 -9.65 -17.62 11.95
CA LYS A 36 -9.26 -18.64 10.95
C LYS A 36 -10.01 -18.49 9.61
N ASP A 37 -11.21 -17.93 9.66
CA ASP A 37 -12.09 -17.67 8.52
C ASP A 37 -11.84 -16.31 7.84
N GLU A 38 -10.97 -15.48 8.41
CA GLU A 38 -10.63 -14.17 7.86
C GLU A 38 -9.58 -14.30 6.75
N VAL A 39 -9.90 -13.76 5.57
CA VAL A 39 -8.96 -13.74 4.43
C VAL A 39 -7.97 -12.60 4.64
N ILE A 40 -6.80 -12.93 5.16
CA ILE A 40 -5.72 -11.97 5.39
C ILE A 40 -4.55 -12.25 4.44
N HIS A 41 -4.17 -11.23 3.67
CA HIS A 41 -2.96 -11.24 2.86
C HIS A 41 -1.82 -10.59 3.64
N SER A 42 -0.97 -11.41 4.24
CA SER A 42 0.23 -10.96 4.95
C SER A 42 1.48 -11.38 4.18
N TYR A 43 2.42 -10.45 4.01
CA TYR A 43 3.71 -10.73 3.38
C TYR A 43 4.88 -10.67 4.38
N GLY A 44 4.62 -10.41 5.67
CA GLY A 44 5.64 -10.50 6.73
C GLY A 44 6.52 -9.25 6.94
N GLN A 45 6.08 -8.08 6.49
CA GLN A 45 6.81 -6.84 6.68
C GLN A 45 6.70 -6.36 8.12
N ASP A 46 7.79 -5.82 8.65
CA ASP A 46 7.72 -5.04 9.88
C ASP A 46 7.12 -3.65 9.62
N ALA A 47 6.66 -3.02 10.71
CA ALA A 47 6.05 -1.70 10.64
C ALA A 47 6.98 -0.63 10.03
N PRO A 48 8.29 -0.57 10.35
CA PRO A 48 9.22 0.35 9.68
C PRO A 48 9.27 0.17 8.16
N THR A 49 9.36 -1.07 7.67
CA THR A 49 9.39 -1.38 6.24
C THR A 49 8.09 -0.96 5.57
N MET A 50 6.94 -1.28 6.18
CA MET A 50 5.63 -0.85 5.66
C MET A 50 5.51 0.67 5.56
N ARG A 51 5.99 1.42 6.56
CA ARG A 51 5.97 2.89 6.53
C ARG A 51 6.84 3.44 5.39
N ARG A 52 8.03 2.87 5.20
CA ARG A 52 8.94 3.27 4.12
C ARG A 52 8.33 3.02 2.74
N LEU A 53 7.78 1.82 2.51
CA LEU A 53 7.13 1.47 1.24
C LEU A 53 5.92 2.37 0.96
N SER A 54 5.05 2.55 1.95
CA SER A 54 3.86 3.40 1.83
C SER A 54 4.22 4.86 1.51
N ALA A 55 5.24 5.40 2.18
CA ALA A 55 5.73 6.74 1.91
C ALA A 55 6.30 6.86 0.48
N GLY A 56 7.06 5.86 0.02
CA GLY A 56 7.59 5.81 -1.34
C GLY A 56 6.48 5.87 -2.39
N PHE A 57 5.51 4.95 -2.30
CA PHE A 57 4.38 4.91 -3.23
C PHE A 57 3.55 6.19 -3.23
N PHE A 58 3.32 6.78 -2.05
CA PHE A 58 2.60 8.05 -1.96
C PHE A 58 3.35 9.19 -2.67
N GLN A 59 4.67 9.31 -2.48
CA GLN A 59 5.45 10.35 -3.13
C GLN A 59 5.40 10.26 -4.66
N GLU A 60 5.33 9.05 -5.20
CA GLU A 60 5.23 8.83 -6.65
C GLU A 60 3.91 9.32 -7.24
N VAL A 61 2.79 9.17 -6.52
CA VAL A 61 1.46 9.45 -7.09
C VAL A 61 0.83 10.76 -6.63
N ARG A 62 1.32 11.37 -5.53
CA ARG A 62 0.68 12.55 -4.92
C ARG A 62 0.56 13.77 -5.83
N GLY A 63 1.47 13.93 -6.80
CA GLY A 63 1.42 15.02 -7.77
C GLY A 63 0.52 14.72 -8.98
N ASP A 64 0.40 13.44 -9.34
CA ASP A 64 -0.26 13.00 -10.56
C ASP A 64 -1.75 12.69 -10.39
N TRP A 65 -2.10 12.15 -9.22
CA TRP A 65 -3.46 11.67 -8.95
C TRP A 65 -4.37 12.75 -8.38
N GLY A 66 -3.81 13.90 -8.02
CA GLY A 66 -4.53 15.01 -7.41
C GLY A 66 -5.12 14.62 -6.05
N SER A 67 -4.96 15.48 -5.05
CA SER A 67 -5.93 15.43 -3.96
C SER A 67 -7.29 15.75 -4.59
N VAL A 68 -8.24 14.83 -4.50
CA VAL A 68 -9.65 15.23 -4.59
C VAL A 68 -9.80 16.29 -3.52
N ARG A 69 -9.81 17.57 -3.91
CA ARG A 69 -10.29 18.66 -3.07
C ARG A 69 -11.74 18.30 -2.79
N LEU A 70 -11.95 17.55 -1.70
CA LEU A 70 -13.27 17.35 -1.14
C LEU A 70 -13.74 18.74 -0.73
N LEU A 71 -14.68 19.24 -1.54
CA LEU A 71 -15.62 20.33 -1.32
C LEU A 71 -15.67 20.82 0.14
N ASN A 72 -14.85 21.82 0.46
CA ASN A 72 -15.09 22.75 1.57
C ASN A 72 -15.30 24.17 1.02
N SER A 73 -16.17 24.27 0.01
CA SER A 73 -16.74 25.53 -0.47
C SER A 73 -18.26 25.51 -0.29
N ALA A 74 -18.71 25.00 0.85
CA ALA A 74 -20.08 25.14 1.34
C ALA A 74 -20.02 25.89 2.68
N SER A 75 -19.73 27.19 2.61
CA SER A 75 -20.06 28.22 3.61
C SER A 75 -19.77 29.56 2.92
N GLY A 76 -20.80 30.05 2.21
CA GLY A 76 -20.88 31.45 1.85
C GLY A 76 -21.23 32.31 3.05
#